data_AF-A0A954UD84-F1
#
_entry.id   AF-A0A954UD84-F1
#
_cell.length_a   1.000
_cell.length_b   1.000
_cell.length_c   1.000
_cell.angle_alpha   90.00
_cell.angle_beta   90.00
_cell.angle_gamma   90.00
#
_symmetry.space_group_name_H-M   'P 1'
#
loop_
_entity.id
_entity.type
_entity.pdbx_description
1 polymer ?
#
loop_
_entity_poly.entity_id
_entity_poly.type
_entity_poly.pdbx_seq_one_letter_code
_entity_poly.pdbx_strand_id
1 'polypeptide(L)'
;EVWQSIPAGVDILITHGPPKGIGDVTKDVDSRLPVHVGSKSLMRQVVDRIKPRIHAFGHIHDERGIDNVGRVVKGPTEFINCACCDLSGRLKHHGTIVEID
;
A
#
# COMPACT_ATOMS: atom_id res chain seq x y z
N GLU A 1 -1.45 -0.05 20.57
CA GLU A 1 -1.64 0.04 19.10
C GLU A 1 -0.87 -1.08 18.41
N VAL A 2 -1.44 -1.69 17.37
CA VAL A 2 -0.89 -2.86 16.66
C VAL A 2 0.52 -2.62 16.08
N TRP A 3 0.85 -1.38 15.71
CA TRP A 3 2.13 -1.05 15.05
C TRP A 3 3.30 -0.83 16.00
N GLN A 4 3.06 -0.72 17.30
CA GLN A 4 4.08 -0.36 18.29
C GLN A 4 5.13 -1.46 18.49
N SER A 5 4.79 -2.70 18.17
CA SER A 5 5.70 -3.85 18.20
C SER A 5 6.72 -3.85 17.05
N ILE A 6 6.53 -3.02 16.01
CA ILE A 6 7.48 -2.92 14.91
C ILE A 6 8.77 -2.26 15.44
N PRO A 7 9.93 -2.94 15.35
CA PRO A 7 11.20 -2.41 15.85
C PRO A 7 11.67 -1.18 15.07
N ALA A 8 12.63 -0.45 15.63
CA ALA A 8 13.31 0.64 14.92
C ALA A 8 14.30 0.08 13.87
N GLY A 9 14.63 0.88 12.86
CA GLY A 9 15.63 0.52 11.84
C GLY A 9 15.16 -0.54 10.84
N VAL A 10 13.85 -0.66 10.62
CA VAL A 10 13.28 -1.55 9.60
C VAL A 10 13.52 -0.92 8.22
N ASP A 11 14.29 -1.59 7.37
CA ASP A 11 14.49 -1.16 5.97
C ASP A 11 13.28 -1.47 5.08
N ILE A 12 12.65 -2.63 5.31
CA ILE A 12 11.52 -3.11 4.51
C ILE A 12 10.36 -3.46 5.43
N LEU A 13 9.26 -2.74 5.30
CA LEU A 13 8.00 -3.05 5.96
C LEU A 13 7.05 -3.72 4.98
N ILE A 14 6.45 -4.85 5.38
CA ILE A 14 5.42 -5.53 4.58
C ILE A 14 4.13 -5.61 5.40
N THR A 15 3.02 -5.15 4.83
CA THR A 15 1.68 -5.27 5.42
C THR A 15 0.70 -5.84 4.41
N HIS A 16 -0.38 -6.49 4.86
CA HIS A 16 -1.39 -6.98 3.91
C HIS A 16 -2.10 -5.82 3.20
N GLY A 17 -2.66 -4.89 3.99
CA GLY A 17 -3.38 -3.73 3.49
C GLY A 17 -2.53 -2.46 3.38
N PRO A 18 -3.00 -1.45 2.62
CA PRO A 18 -2.26 -0.24 2.35
C PRO A 18 -2.31 0.78 3.50
N PRO A 19 -1.32 1.69 3.58
CA PRO A 19 -1.44 2.91 4.37
C PRO A 19 -2.42 3.89 3.69
N LYS A 20 -3.08 4.75 4.46
CA LYS A 20 -4.07 5.70 3.91
C LYS A 20 -3.44 6.63 2.88
N GLY A 21 -4.07 6.75 1.71
CA GLY A 21 -3.71 7.71 0.66
C GLY A 21 -2.67 7.22 -0.34
N ILE A 22 -2.23 5.96 -0.28
CA ILE A 22 -1.29 5.38 -1.25
C ILE A 22 -1.82 4.01 -1.69
N GLY A 23 -2.19 3.88 -2.96
CA GLY A 23 -2.67 2.62 -3.56
C GLY A 23 -3.88 2.01 -2.83
N ASP A 24 -4.74 2.84 -2.23
CA ASP A 24 -5.80 2.42 -1.31
C ASP A 24 -7.21 2.89 -1.73
N VAL A 25 -7.42 3.18 -3.02
CA VAL A 25 -8.71 3.68 -3.50
C VAL A 25 -9.60 2.52 -3.93
N THR A 26 -10.81 2.45 -3.40
CA THR A 26 -11.88 1.57 -3.92
C THR A 26 -13.13 2.41 -4.19
N LYS A 27 -14.25 1.77 -4.55
CA LYS A 27 -15.55 2.43 -4.62
C LYS A 27 -16.35 2.18 -3.36
N ASP A 28 -16.90 3.25 -2.82
CA ASP A 28 -17.89 3.16 -1.76
C ASP A 28 -19.10 2.34 -2.21
N VAL A 29 -19.66 1.54 -1.30
CA VAL A 29 -20.72 0.57 -1.64
C VAL A 29 -22.03 1.24 -2.05
N ASP A 30 -22.31 2.40 -1.47
CA ASP A 30 -23.57 3.12 -1.67
C ASP A 30 -23.43 4.17 -2.77
N SER A 31 -22.51 5.11 -2.61
CA SER A 31 -22.33 6.23 -3.53
C SER A 31 -21.62 5.86 -4.84
N ARG A 32 -20.90 4.73 -4.85
CA ARG A 32 -20.03 4.29 -5.97
C ARG A 32 -18.91 5.27 -6.31
N LEU A 33 -18.70 6.27 -5.46
CA LEU A 33 -17.63 7.24 -5.61
C LEU A 33 -16.29 6.65 -5.12
N PRO A 34 -15.16 7.08 -5.69
CA PRO A 34 -13.85 6.71 -5.19
C PRO A 34 -13.66 7.10 -3.72
N VAL A 35 -13.14 6.18 -2.93
CA VAL A 35 -12.87 6.37 -1.50
C VAL A 35 -11.56 5.71 -1.12
N HIS A 36 -10.74 6.41 -0.35
CA HIS A 36 -9.53 5.85 0.26
C HIS A 36 -9.93 4.96 1.45
N VAL A 37 -9.39 3.75 1.57
CA VAL A 37 -9.70 2.80 2.66
C VAL A 37 -8.49 2.35 3.48
N GLY A 38 -7.29 2.84 3.14
CA GLY A 38 -6.06 2.49 3.83
C GLY A 38 -6.01 2.97 5.28
N SER A 39 -5.06 2.43 6.04
CA SER A 39 -4.94 2.72 7.48
C SER A 39 -4.24 4.06 7.74
N LYS A 40 -4.95 4.99 8.41
CA LYS A 40 -4.38 6.28 8.85
C LYS A 40 -3.27 6.09 9.89
N SER A 41 -3.45 5.15 10.83
CA SER A 41 -2.46 4.89 11.86
C SER A 41 -1.19 4.27 11.28
N LEU A 42 -1.32 3.40 10.27
CA LEU A 42 -0.16 2.84 9.57
C LEU A 42 0.61 3.94 8.82
N MET A 43 -0.08 4.80 8.07
CA MET A 43 0.55 5.93 7.36
C MET A 43 1.35 6.81 8.33
N ARG A 44 0.75 7.16 9.48
CA ARG A 44 1.43 7.94 10.52
C ARG A 44 2.69 7.25 11.03
N GLN A 45 2.62 5.95 11.31
CA GLN A 45 3.77 5.19 11.81
C GLN A 45 4.89 5.11 10.79
N VAL A 46 4.56 4.90 9.51
CA VAL A 46 5.54 4.85 8.42
C VAL A 46 6.25 6.19 8.24
N VAL A 47 5.50 7.30 8.23
CA VAL A 47 6.06 8.64 8.01
C VAL A 47 6.82 9.17 9.22
N ASP A 48 6.30 8.95 10.44
CA ASP A 48 6.83 9.61 11.63
C ASP A 48 7.91 8.80 12.34
N ARG A 49 7.78 7.46 12.39
CA ARG A 49 8.59 6.60 13.26
C ARG A 49 9.39 5.53 12.53
N ILE A 50 8.74 4.69 11.74
CA ILE A 50 9.35 3.48 11.15
C ILE A 50 10.27 3.89 10.00
N LYS A 51 9.81 4.78 9.12
CA LYS A 51 10.56 5.34 7.98
C LYS A 51 11.37 4.30 7.19
N PRO A 52 10.73 3.20 6.75
CA PRO A 52 11.42 2.18 5.98
C PRO A 52 11.83 2.72 4.61
N ARG A 53 12.88 2.14 4.03
CA ARG A 53 13.25 2.38 2.63
C ARG A 53 12.11 1.92 1.71
N ILE A 54 11.47 0.79 2.04
CA ILE A 54 10.37 0.22 1.27
C ILE A 54 9.20 -0.16 2.19
N HIS A 55 7.98 0.23 1.81
CA HIS A 55 6.74 -0.28 2.37
C HIS A 55 5.93 -1.00 1.29
N ALA A 56 5.98 -2.33 1.29
CA ALA A 56 5.22 -3.16 0.35
C ALA A 56 3.89 -3.61 0.97
N PHE A 57 2.83 -3.63 0.16
CA PHE A 57 1.50 -4.08 0.56
C PHE A 57 0.69 -4.58 -0.65
N GLY A 58 -0.55 -4.99 -0.42
CA GLY A 58 -1.45 -5.42 -1.47
C GLY A 58 -2.90 -5.11 -1.10
N HIS A 59 -3.75 -6.12 -1.21
CA HIS A 59 -5.17 -6.13 -0.82
C HIS A 59 -6.10 -5.26 -1.68
N ILE A 60 -5.73 -4.01 -1.98
CA ILE A 60 -6.56 -3.12 -2.79
C ILE A 60 -6.12 -3.20 -4.25
N HIS A 61 -7.02 -3.73 -5.08
CA HIS A 61 -6.80 -3.95 -6.52
C HIS A 61 -7.19 -2.68 -7.29
N ASP A 62 -6.85 -2.62 -8.58
CA ASP A 62 -7.30 -1.50 -9.42
C ASP A 62 -8.83 -1.45 -9.53
N GLU A 63 -9.35 -0.23 -9.47
CA GLU A 63 -10.73 0.07 -9.80
C GLU A 63 -10.82 0.54 -11.26
N ARG A 64 -12.02 0.53 -11.83
CA ARG A 64 -12.23 1.09 -13.19
C ARG A 64 -11.75 2.55 -13.24
N GLY A 65 -10.68 2.81 -14.00
CA GLY A 65 -10.08 4.13 -14.20
C GLY A 65 -9.18 4.60 -13.05
N ILE A 66 -8.78 3.69 -12.15
CA ILE A 66 -7.95 4.00 -11.00
C ILE A 66 -6.90 2.90 -10.86
N ASP A 67 -5.64 3.27 -11.06
CA ASP A 67 -4.51 2.38 -10.87
C ASP A 67 -4.00 2.50 -9.43
N ASN A 68 -4.22 1.44 -8.65
CA ASN A 68 -3.72 1.33 -7.27
C ASN A 68 -2.37 0.60 -7.22
N VAL A 69 -2.12 -0.30 -8.17
CA VAL A 69 -0.92 -1.14 -8.23
C VAL A 69 0.25 -0.35 -8.81
N GLY A 70 1.43 -0.53 -8.22
CA GLY A 70 2.65 0.14 -8.66
C GLY A 70 3.46 0.75 -7.52
N ARG A 71 4.35 1.68 -7.88
CA ARG A 71 5.33 2.30 -7.00
C ARG A 71 5.05 3.79 -6.84
N VAL A 72 5.14 4.29 -5.61
CA VAL A 72 5.10 5.72 -5.30
C VAL A 72 6.16 6.03 -4.27
N VAL A 73 7.00 7.03 -4.53
CA VAL A 73 8.00 7.52 -3.56
C VAL A 73 7.43 8.71 -2.80
N LYS A 74 7.50 8.67 -1.48
CA LYS A 74 7.13 9.80 -0.61
C LYS A 74 8.12 9.93 0.54
N GLY A 75 8.87 11.03 0.53
CA GLY A 75 9.98 11.20 1.47
C GLY A 75 11.04 10.11 1.25
N PRO A 76 11.55 9.46 2.31
CA PRO A 76 12.56 8.41 2.19
C PRO A 76 11.97 7.03 1.84
N THR A 77 10.64 6.90 1.78
CA THR A 77 9.97 5.60 1.63
C THR A 77 9.41 5.43 0.23
N GLU A 78 9.75 4.31 -0.40
CA GLU A 78 9.06 3.79 -1.58
C GLU A 78 7.90 2.89 -1.14
N PHE A 79 6.69 3.24 -1.56
CA PHE A 79 5.48 2.47 -1.31
C PHE A 79 5.17 1.62 -2.54
N ILE A 80 4.94 0.33 -2.35
CA ILE A 80 4.70 -0.61 -3.44
C ILE A 80 3.41 -1.38 -3.17
N ASN A 81 2.37 -1.12 -3.97
CA ASN A 81 1.21 -1.97 -4.00
C ASN A 81 1.45 -3.11 -5.01
N CYS A 82 1.46 -4.33 -4.50
CA CYS A 82 1.76 -5.57 -5.22
C CYS A 82 0.50 -6.43 -5.46
N ALA A 83 -0.71 -5.86 -5.40
CA ALA A 83 -1.93 -6.62 -5.70
C ALA A 83 -1.86 -7.22 -7.12
N CYS A 84 -1.91 -8.54 -7.23
CA CYS A 84 -1.65 -9.24 -8.49
C CYS A 84 -2.92 -9.49 -9.32
N CYS A 85 -4.08 -9.57 -8.67
CA CYS A 85 -5.33 -9.89 -9.35
C CYS A 85 -6.16 -8.63 -9.68
N ASP A 86 -7.06 -8.75 -10.64
CA ASP A 86 -8.17 -7.82 -10.82
C ASP A 86 -9.31 -8.09 -9.82
N LEU A 87 -10.37 -7.28 -9.86
CA LEU A 87 -11.55 -7.45 -9.00
C LEU A 87 -12.34 -8.75 -9.27
N SER A 88 -12.08 -9.44 -10.39
CA SER A 88 -12.66 -10.76 -10.71
C SER A 88 -11.76 -11.92 -10.27
N GLY A 89 -10.64 -11.64 -9.59
CA GLY A 89 -9.69 -12.65 -9.12
C GLY A 89 -8.76 -13.20 -10.21
N ARG A 90 -8.74 -12.62 -11.41
CA ARG A 90 -7.82 -13.03 -12.47
C ARG A 90 -6.48 -12.34 -12.28
N LEU A 91 -5.38 -13.07 -12.52
CA LEU A 91 -4.04 -12.48 -12.53
C LEU A 91 -3.97 -11.38 -13.60
N LYS A 92 -3.65 -10.15 -13.19
CA LYS A 92 -3.52 -8.97 -14.05
C LYS A 92 -2.11 -8.39 -13.99
N HIS A 93 -1.53 -8.35 -12.79
CA HIS A 93 -0.21 -7.75 -12.54
C HIS A 93 0.82 -8.82 -12.20
N HIS A 94 2.05 -8.62 -12.67
CA HIS A 94 3.14 -9.59 -12.57
C HIS A 94 4.06 -9.33 -11.36
N GLY A 95 3.63 -8.48 -10.43
CA GLY A 95 4.43 -8.05 -9.30
C GLY A 95 5.54 -7.07 -9.71
N THR A 96 6.45 -6.83 -8.77
CA THR A 96 7.46 -5.79 -8.86
C THR A 96 8.80 -6.34 -8.37
N ILE A 97 9.83 -6.34 -9.23
CA ILE A 97 11.19 -6.72 -8.83
C ILE A 97 11.87 -5.51 -8.20
N VAL A 98 12.36 -5.66 -6.99
CA VAL A 98 13.11 -4.64 -6.24
C VAL A 98 14.53 -5.16 -6.05
N GLU A 99 15.52 -4.35 -6.41
CA GLU A 99 16.93 -4.58 -6.08
C GLU A 99 17.29 -3.77 -4.84
N ILE A 100 18.02 -4.38 -3.92
CA ILE A 100 18.42 -3.78 -2.65
C ILE A 100 19.93 -3.95 -2.53
N ASP A 101 20.60 -2.82 -2.33
CA ASP A 101 22.04 -2.71 -2.06
C ASP A 101 22.37 -2.86 -0.57
#